data_AF-A0A7S0FXI9-F1
#
_entry.id   AF-A0A7S0FXI9-F1
#
_cell.length_a   1.000
_cell.length_b   1.000
_cell.length_c   1.000
_cell.angle_alpha   90.00
_cell.angle_beta   90.00
_cell.angle_gamma   90.00
#
_symmetry.space_group_name_H-M   'P 1'
#
loop_
_entity.id
_entity.type
_entity.pdbx_description
1 polymer ?
#
loop_
_entity_poly.entity_id
_entity_poly.type
_entity_poly.pdbx_seq_one_letter_code
_entity_poly.pdbx_strand_id
1 'polypeptide(L)'
;KVEEERSINEELRGEMEELKTQISAVQESYLEATDQLEITQLELQAQVEQLSNDLVLERQGAEREAAVVAARTSALEATVAEAEREKEQLLRQRGLVQGEVQSLTRKVVEGQDRQAELVQQVEAMEGVHSELEDRFAAAEYAKASLEEQVAANAEERERLKEQLSSVETDKARLLQQRALIQEEVSKLTDKVVASASDRTALDARLRDVEAQRVKLEEEVVAKENSRALLEAEAAQNRERAEALEGSMSAVAEEKAELFRQRAVIQEEVGRLTQKVVLAEGKKAALTQRVASLESQVGALEGHVASAQGEKDALAGQVTAEQARRGELEARMAEMEEERALLRGQRTAIQAELGRLTAKVVEAQNESARLGGQASETEDELRRLEEALASAQSTMAELQQQVATMDAERGTLARRVIAMHGERAELQARFGLSEGARERLESELAEARARQESTERRLAAARAEAALASRERQRLLRERDAAIKDEDQFIQEIRELLAASGLSLELERRAERRASGLKERLISLDALSAREEEMSADLARTHEENQKLTDELRALQGKLYEMLEVMEQAEAA
;
A
#
# COMPACT_ATOMS: atom_id res chain seq x y z
N LYS A 1 -107.18 40.36 -50.81
CA LYS A 1 -108.00 40.54 -49.59
C LYS A 1 -108.03 41.97 -49.03
N VAL A 2 -107.63 43.01 -49.77
CA VAL A 2 -107.80 44.43 -49.36
C VAL A 2 -109.13 45.01 -49.88
N GLU A 3 -110.00 44.18 -50.45
CA GLU A 3 -111.23 44.59 -51.18
C GLU A 3 -112.48 43.70 -50.92
N GLU A 4 -112.43 42.73 -50.00
CA GLU A 4 -113.45 41.66 -49.94
C GLU A 4 -114.84 42.08 -49.41
N GLU A 5 -114.93 43.20 -48.67
CA GLU A 5 -115.91 43.31 -47.58
C GLU A 5 -117.17 44.17 -47.86
N ARG A 6 -117.27 44.82 -49.02
CA ARG A 6 -118.12 46.03 -49.15
C ARG A 6 -119.62 45.86 -49.48
N SER A 7 -120.24 44.68 -49.31
CA SER A 7 -121.69 44.51 -49.59
C SER A 7 -122.42 43.35 -48.87
N ILE A 8 -123.41 43.71 -48.04
CA ILE A 8 -124.54 42.92 -47.50
C ILE A 8 -125.67 43.96 -47.22
N ASN A 9 -126.99 43.66 -47.39
CA ASN A 9 -128.10 44.05 -46.45
C ASN A 9 -129.59 43.83 -46.89
N GLU A 10 -129.99 43.93 -48.16
CA GLU A 10 -131.26 44.65 -48.50
C GLU A 10 -132.68 43.95 -48.46
N GLU A 11 -132.95 42.76 -47.89
CA GLU A 11 -134.29 42.07 -48.02
C GLU A 11 -134.91 41.44 -46.72
N LEU A 12 -136.27 41.45 -46.48
CA LEU A 12 -136.86 40.90 -45.21
C LEU A 12 -138.39 40.51 -44.93
N ARG A 13 -139.49 41.05 -45.52
CA ARG A 13 -140.80 41.26 -44.77
C ARG A 13 -142.15 40.62 -45.26
N GLY A 14 -143.24 40.57 -44.43
CA GLY A 14 -144.61 40.00 -44.69
C GLY A 14 -145.77 40.34 -43.66
N GLU A 15 -147.04 39.88 -43.86
CA GLU A 15 -148.33 40.48 -43.31
C GLU A 15 -149.47 39.47 -42.83
N MET A 16 -150.61 39.90 -42.19
CA MET A 16 -151.74 39.06 -41.62
C MET A 16 -153.12 39.80 -41.35
N GLU A 17 -154.34 39.16 -41.36
CA GLU A 17 -155.62 39.56 -40.61
C GLU A 17 -156.92 38.64 -40.75
N GLU A 18 -157.92 38.86 -39.85
CA GLU A 18 -159.43 38.76 -39.88
C GLU A 18 -160.27 37.44 -39.63
N LEU A 19 -161.26 37.47 -38.69
CA LEU A 19 -162.45 36.57 -38.50
C LEU A 19 -163.71 37.28 -37.85
N LYS A 20 -164.97 36.77 -37.99
CA LYS A 20 -166.23 37.34 -37.36
C LYS A 20 -167.38 36.40 -36.78
N THR A 21 -168.56 36.18 -37.43
CA THR A 21 -169.91 36.61 -36.90
C THR A 21 -170.91 35.80 -35.99
N GLN A 22 -171.80 34.88 -36.48
CA GLN A 22 -173.28 34.85 -36.14
C GLN A 22 -173.92 33.51 -35.63
N ILE A 23 -174.99 33.50 -34.76
CA ILE A 23 -175.56 32.24 -34.16
C ILE A 23 -177.00 32.15 -33.48
N SER A 24 -177.63 33.24 -33.03
CA SER A 24 -178.33 33.32 -31.71
C SER A 24 -179.55 32.45 -31.29
N ALA A 25 -180.10 31.49 -32.04
CA ALA A 25 -181.26 30.68 -31.57
C ALA A 25 -180.89 29.47 -30.67
N VAL A 26 -179.59 29.36 -30.40
CA VAL A 26 -178.86 28.39 -29.55
C VAL A 26 -179.16 28.64 -28.05
N GLN A 27 -180.44 28.80 -27.65
CA GLN A 27 -180.76 29.48 -26.36
C GLN A 27 -181.82 28.84 -25.43
N GLU A 28 -183.06 28.51 -25.85
CA GLU A 28 -184.14 28.26 -24.85
C GLU A 28 -184.50 26.79 -24.58
N SER A 29 -184.56 25.92 -25.61
CA SER A 29 -184.45 24.46 -25.36
C SER A 29 -183.07 24.09 -24.79
N TYR A 30 -182.12 25.02 -24.92
CA TYR A 30 -180.78 25.08 -24.33
C TYR A 30 -180.80 25.56 -22.86
N LEU A 31 -181.98 25.67 -22.23
CA LEU A 31 -182.16 26.02 -20.81
C LEU A 31 -182.87 24.93 -19.99
N GLU A 32 -183.98 24.31 -20.43
CA GLU A 32 -184.67 23.32 -19.56
C GLU A 32 -184.04 21.91 -19.61
N ALA A 33 -183.65 21.44 -20.80
CA ALA A 33 -182.70 20.34 -20.92
C ALA A 33 -181.27 20.79 -20.54
N THR A 34 -181.02 22.10 -20.62
CA THR A 34 -179.94 22.85 -19.94
C THR A 34 -179.81 22.37 -18.48
N ASP A 35 -180.83 22.67 -17.68
CA ASP A 35 -180.97 22.41 -16.25
C ASP A 35 -180.91 20.91 -15.89
N GLN A 36 -181.57 20.02 -16.65
CA GLN A 36 -181.46 18.57 -16.36
C GLN A 36 -180.05 18.03 -16.62
N LEU A 37 -179.39 18.52 -17.67
CA LEU A 37 -177.98 18.22 -17.91
C LEU A 37 -177.10 18.88 -16.83
N GLU A 38 -177.43 20.08 -16.37
CA GLU A 38 -176.66 20.80 -15.36
C GLU A 38 -176.75 20.12 -13.98
N ILE A 39 -177.94 19.68 -13.55
CA ILE A 39 -178.13 18.90 -12.32
C ILE A 39 -177.37 17.56 -12.39
N THR A 40 -177.46 16.84 -13.52
CA THR A 40 -176.75 15.57 -13.68
C THR A 40 -175.24 15.75 -13.89
N GLN A 41 -174.80 16.86 -14.48
CA GLN A 41 -173.39 17.27 -14.51
C GLN A 41 -172.89 17.66 -13.12
N LEU A 42 -173.70 18.29 -12.26
CA LEU A 42 -173.32 18.62 -10.89
C LEU A 42 -173.19 17.36 -10.02
N GLU A 43 -174.12 16.40 -10.12
CA GLU A 43 -173.97 15.10 -9.44
C GLU A 43 -172.74 14.32 -9.95
N LEU A 44 -172.50 14.33 -11.27
CA LEU A 44 -171.36 13.66 -11.87
C LEU A 44 -170.03 14.37 -11.54
N GLN A 45 -169.99 15.70 -11.50
CA GLN A 45 -168.83 16.48 -11.08
C GLN A 45 -168.51 16.22 -9.61
N ALA A 46 -169.50 16.17 -8.72
CA ALA A 46 -169.28 15.85 -7.32
C ALA A 46 -168.64 14.46 -7.14
N GLN A 47 -169.11 13.44 -7.87
CA GLN A 47 -168.50 12.11 -7.85
C GLN A 47 -167.10 12.09 -8.48
N VAL A 48 -166.89 12.80 -9.59
CA VAL A 48 -165.59 12.90 -10.26
C VAL A 48 -164.56 13.65 -9.42
N GLU A 49 -164.93 14.75 -8.75
CA GLU A 49 -164.04 15.47 -7.83
C GLU A 49 -163.68 14.61 -6.62
N GLN A 50 -164.64 13.89 -6.02
CA GLN A 50 -164.33 13.02 -4.87
C GLN A 50 -163.38 11.88 -5.27
N LEU A 51 -163.67 11.15 -6.36
CA LEU A 51 -162.81 10.08 -6.86
C LEU A 51 -161.44 10.58 -7.33
N SER A 52 -161.36 11.76 -7.93
CA SER A 52 -160.11 12.38 -8.36
C SER A 52 -159.22 12.74 -7.17
N ASN A 53 -159.81 13.24 -6.07
CA ASN A 53 -159.06 13.53 -4.85
C ASN A 53 -158.49 12.26 -4.19
N ASP A 54 -159.26 11.18 -4.10
CA ASP A 54 -158.79 9.90 -3.55
C ASP A 54 -157.64 9.31 -4.41
N LEU A 55 -157.78 9.32 -5.75
CA LEU A 55 -156.73 8.89 -6.68
C LEU A 55 -155.46 9.75 -6.59
N VAL A 56 -155.60 11.06 -6.39
CA VAL A 56 -154.45 11.97 -6.20
C VAL A 56 -153.73 11.67 -4.88
N LEU A 57 -154.46 11.34 -3.81
CA LEU A 57 -153.85 10.98 -2.52
C LEU A 57 -153.13 9.63 -2.57
N GLU A 58 -153.74 8.60 -3.15
CA GLU A 58 -153.10 7.28 -3.32
C GLU A 58 -151.85 7.38 -4.19
N ARG A 59 -151.93 8.11 -5.31
CA ARG A 59 -150.78 8.40 -6.19
C ARG A 59 -149.66 9.13 -5.44
N GLN A 60 -149.97 10.15 -4.65
CA GLN A 60 -148.97 10.86 -3.84
C GLN A 60 -148.34 9.98 -2.74
N GLY A 61 -149.03 8.94 -2.28
CA GLY A 61 -148.45 7.90 -1.43
C GLY A 61 -147.41 7.06 -2.19
N ALA A 62 -147.81 6.48 -3.31
CA ALA A 62 -146.96 5.62 -4.13
C ALA A 62 -145.72 6.35 -4.68
N GLU A 63 -145.85 7.61 -5.13
CA GLU A 63 -144.72 8.41 -5.61
C GLU A 63 -143.67 8.68 -4.50
N ARG A 64 -144.09 8.79 -3.24
CA ARG A 64 -143.16 8.95 -2.09
C ARG A 64 -142.42 7.67 -1.77
N GLU A 65 -143.07 6.51 -1.76
CA GLU A 65 -142.40 5.23 -1.53
C GLU A 65 -141.42 4.89 -2.66
N ALA A 66 -141.82 5.13 -3.92
CA ALA A 66 -140.95 4.95 -5.08
C ALA A 66 -139.68 5.82 -5.00
N ALA A 67 -139.80 7.09 -4.56
CA ALA A 67 -138.66 7.98 -4.37
C ALA A 67 -137.69 7.48 -3.28
N VAL A 68 -138.20 6.96 -2.16
CA VAL A 68 -137.38 6.39 -1.07
C VAL A 68 -136.64 5.12 -1.52
N VAL A 69 -137.31 4.25 -2.29
CA VAL A 69 -136.66 3.05 -2.86
C VAL A 69 -135.57 3.45 -3.86
N ALA A 70 -135.85 4.36 -4.79
CA ALA A 70 -134.88 4.83 -5.78
C ALA A 70 -133.62 5.44 -5.14
N ALA A 71 -133.79 6.28 -4.11
CA ALA A 71 -132.68 6.86 -3.36
C ALA A 71 -131.83 5.79 -2.66
N ARG A 72 -132.46 4.75 -2.09
CA ARG A 72 -131.75 3.65 -1.42
C ARG A 72 -130.99 2.75 -2.40
N THR A 73 -131.54 2.50 -3.59
CA THR A 73 -130.84 1.74 -4.64
C THR A 73 -129.61 2.49 -5.13
N SER A 74 -129.75 3.77 -5.45
CA SER A 74 -128.63 4.62 -5.89
C SER A 74 -127.50 4.72 -4.85
N ALA A 75 -127.84 4.80 -3.55
CA ALA A 75 -126.86 4.77 -2.48
C ALA A 75 -126.06 3.46 -2.40
N LEU A 76 -126.71 2.31 -2.63
CA LEU A 76 -126.03 1.01 -2.66
C LEU A 76 -125.12 0.86 -3.88
N GLU A 77 -125.60 1.25 -5.07
CA GLU A 77 -124.82 1.25 -6.31
C GLU A 77 -123.53 2.09 -6.17
N ALA A 78 -123.61 3.25 -5.52
CA ALA A 78 -122.44 4.08 -5.21
C ALA A 78 -121.42 3.34 -4.34
N THR A 79 -121.84 2.69 -3.25
CA THR A 79 -120.92 1.96 -2.35
C THR A 79 -120.28 0.73 -3.02
N VAL A 80 -120.99 0.05 -3.92
CA VAL A 80 -120.42 -1.08 -4.69
C VAL A 80 -119.36 -0.56 -5.68
N ALA A 81 -119.66 0.51 -6.41
CA ALA A 81 -118.72 1.13 -7.34
C ALA A 81 -117.46 1.69 -6.64
N GLU A 82 -117.56 2.09 -5.37
CA GLU A 82 -116.43 2.51 -4.55
C GLU A 82 -115.56 1.32 -4.12
N ALA A 83 -116.17 0.25 -3.60
CA ALA A 83 -115.46 -0.98 -3.22
C ALA A 83 -114.77 -1.69 -4.41
N GLU A 84 -115.35 -1.63 -5.61
CA GLU A 84 -114.70 -2.16 -6.82
C GLU A 84 -113.46 -1.35 -7.25
N ARG A 85 -113.47 -0.03 -7.06
CA ARG A 85 -112.30 0.83 -7.30
C ARG A 85 -111.17 0.54 -6.33
N GLU A 86 -111.47 0.36 -5.04
CA GLU A 86 -110.46 -0.03 -4.04
C GLU A 86 -109.84 -1.40 -4.35
N LYS A 87 -110.68 -2.39 -4.72
CA LYS A 87 -110.24 -3.72 -5.14
C LYS A 87 -109.31 -3.66 -6.37
N GLU A 88 -109.63 -2.84 -7.37
CA GLU A 88 -108.71 -2.62 -8.50
C GLU A 88 -107.40 -1.95 -8.07
N GLN A 89 -107.46 -0.92 -7.21
CA GLN A 89 -106.28 -0.23 -6.73
C GLN A 89 -105.33 -1.16 -5.97
N LEU A 90 -105.86 -2.03 -5.11
CA LEU A 90 -105.09 -3.04 -4.39
C LEU A 90 -104.48 -4.10 -5.33
N LEU A 91 -105.21 -4.52 -6.38
CA LEU A 91 -104.66 -5.44 -7.39
C LEU A 91 -103.53 -4.80 -8.21
N ARG A 92 -103.64 -3.51 -8.56
CA ARG A 92 -102.58 -2.74 -9.22
C ARG A 92 -101.34 -2.60 -8.32
N GLN A 93 -101.54 -2.24 -7.04
CA GLN A 93 -100.47 -2.16 -6.04
C GLN A 93 -99.77 -3.52 -5.83
N ARG A 94 -100.52 -4.63 -5.73
CA ARG A 94 -99.93 -5.97 -5.64
C ARG A 94 -99.09 -6.32 -6.86
N GLY A 95 -99.53 -5.93 -8.07
CA GLY A 95 -98.76 -6.11 -9.30
C GLY A 95 -97.43 -5.35 -9.29
N LEU A 96 -97.44 -4.09 -8.83
CA LEU A 96 -96.23 -3.28 -8.67
C LEU A 96 -95.26 -3.90 -7.66
N VAL A 97 -95.73 -4.21 -6.44
CA VAL A 97 -94.91 -4.84 -5.39
C VAL A 97 -94.35 -6.19 -5.84
N GLN A 98 -95.11 -7.00 -6.58
CA GLN A 98 -94.61 -8.26 -7.12
C GLN A 98 -93.50 -8.06 -8.16
N GLY A 99 -93.61 -7.03 -9.01
CA GLY A 99 -92.55 -6.64 -9.95
C GLY A 99 -91.31 -6.07 -9.26
N GLU A 100 -91.48 -5.27 -8.21
CA GLU A 100 -90.40 -4.74 -7.39
C GLU A 100 -89.66 -5.86 -6.65
N VAL A 101 -90.38 -6.80 -6.03
CA VAL A 101 -89.79 -7.99 -5.40
C VAL A 101 -89.00 -8.81 -6.42
N GLN A 102 -89.54 -9.07 -7.61
CA GLN A 102 -88.80 -9.78 -8.67
C GLN A 102 -87.55 -9.02 -9.14
N SER A 103 -87.63 -7.68 -9.24
CA SER A 103 -86.48 -6.82 -9.59
C SER A 103 -85.41 -6.85 -8.49
N LEU A 104 -85.80 -6.80 -7.22
CA LEU A 104 -84.90 -6.86 -6.07
C LEU A 104 -84.28 -8.25 -5.93
N THR A 105 -85.05 -9.34 -6.07
CA THR A 105 -84.49 -10.71 -6.07
C THR A 105 -83.46 -10.88 -7.19
N ARG A 106 -83.73 -10.39 -8.40
CA ARG A 106 -82.73 -10.41 -9.47
C ARG A 106 -81.48 -9.60 -9.11
N LYS A 107 -81.63 -8.38 -8.60
CA LYS A 107 -80.49 -7.53 -8.19
C LYS A 107 -79.68 -8.15 -7.04
N VAL A 108 -80.30 -8.90 -6.13
CA VAL A 108 -79.62 -9.63 -5.07
C VAL A 108 -78.82 -10.79 -5.64
N VAL A 109 -79.40 -11.61 -6.54
CA VAL A 109 -78.67 -12.71 -7.20
C VAL A 109 -77.52 -12.17 -8.05
N GLU A 110 -77.76 -11.18 -8.92
CA GLU A 110 -76.69 -10.52 -9.68
C GLU A 110 -75.64 -9.85 -8.77
N GLY A 111 -76.01 -9.47 -7.53
CA GLY A 111 -75.10 -8.94 -6.53
C GLY A 111 -74.23 -10.02 -5.89
N GLN A 112 -74.81 -11.20 -5.62
CA GLN A 112 -74.11 -12.38 -5.11
C GLN A 112 -73.17 -12.98 -6.16
N ASP A 113 -73.61 -13.05 -7.43
CA ASP A 113 -72.77 -13.49 -8.54
C ASP A 113 -71.55 -12.57 -8.71
N ARG A 114 -71.77 -11.23 -8.76
CA ARG A 114 -70.68 -10.23 -8.78
C ARG A 114 -69.79 -10.30 -7.55
N GLN A 115 -70.35 -10.60 -6.37
CA GLN A 115 -69.54 -10.78 -5.16
C GLN A 115 -68.65 -12.03 -5.25
N ALA A 116 -69.15 -13.14 -5.82
CA ALA A 116 -68.35 -14.34 -6.07
C ALA A 116 -67.26 -14.09 -7.13
N GLU A 117 -67.57 -13.40 -8.23
CA GLU A 117 -66.59 -12.96 -9.23
C GLU A 117 -65.48 -12.09 -8.60
N LEU A 118 -65.85 -11.13 -7.73
CA LEU A 118 -64.90 -10.27 -7.04
C LEU A 118 -64.03 -11.04 -6.03
N VAL A 119 -64.58 -12.02 -5.32
CA VAL A 119 -63.79 -12.89 -4.43
C VAL A 119 -62.77 -13.71 -5.23
N GLN A 120 -63.18 -14.33 -6.34
CA GLN A 120 -62.25 -15.06 -7.22
C GLN A 120 -61.18 -14.15 -7.84
N GLN A 121 -61.52 -12.89 -8.16
CA GLN A 121 -60.54 -11.90 -8.61
C GLN A 121 -59.56 -11.50 -7.50
N VAL A 122 -60.01 -11.40 -6.24
CA VAL A 122 -59.12 -11.16 -5.10
C VAL A 122 -58.20 -12.36 -4.84
N GLU A 123 -58.73 -13.58 -4.78
CA GLU A 123 -57.92 -14.80 -4.60
C GLU A 123 -56.87 -14.96 -5.72
N ALA A 124 -57.24 -14.66 -6.98
CA ALA A 124 -56.31 -14.66 -8.11
C ALA A 124 -55.25 -13.55 -8.00
N MET A 125 -55.63 -12.34 -7.54
CA MET A 125 -54.71 -11.23 -7.32
C MET A 125 -53.76 -11.51 -6.15
N GLU A 126 -54.20 -12.18 -5.08
CA GLU A 126 -53.36 -12.61 -3.96
C GLU A 126 -52.36 -13.69 -4.41
N GLY A 127 -52.78 -14.65 -5.23
CA GLY A 127 -51.86 -15.62 -5.86
C GLY A 127 -50.81 -14.95 -6.74
N VAL A 128 -51.21 -14.00 -7.60
CA VAL A 128 -50.29 -13.20 -8.42
C VAL A 128 -49.38 -12.31 -7.57
N HIS A 129 -49.86 -11.80 -6.43
CA HIS A 129 -49.05 -11.02 -5.49
C HIS A 129 -47.97 -11.89 -4.84
N SER A 130 -48.32 -13.10 -4.37
CA SER A 130 -47.35 -14.07 -3.83
C SER A 130 -46.30 -14.46 -4.88
N GLU A 131 -46.71 -14.74 -6.12
CA GLU A 131 -45.76 -15.00 -7.22
C GLU A 131 -44.84 -13.82 -7.50
N LEU A 132 -45.33 -12.57 -7.37
CA LEU A 132 -44.52 -11.37 -7.54
C LEU A 132 -43.55 -11.15 -6.38
N GLU A 133 -43.95 -11.45 -5.14
CA GLU A 133 -43.08 -11.39 -3.96
C GLU A 133 -41.95 -12.43 -4.02
N ASP A 134 -42.26 -13.69 -4.35
CA ASP A 134 -41.25 -14.74 -4.56
C ASP A 134 -40.27 -14.36 -5.67
N ARG A 135 -40.77 -13.83 -6.81
CA ARG A 135 -39.91 -13.34 -7.91
C ARG A 135 -39.08 -12.14 -7.50
N PHE A 136 -39.60 -11.24 -6.66
CA PHE A 136 -38.86 -10.08 -6.17
C PHE A 136 -37.76 -10.50 -5.18
N ALA A 137 -38.04 -11.43 -4.27
CA ALA A 137 -37.05 -12.01 -3.36
C ALA A 137 -35.93 -12.74 -4.14
N ALA A 138 -36.29 -13.53 -5.16
CA ALA A 138 -35.33 -14.17 -6.05
C ALA A 138 -34.50 -13.14 -6.86
N ALA A 139 -35.11 -12.03 -7.30
CA ALA A 139 -34.42 -10.97 -8.01
C ALA A 139 -33.45 -10.18 -7.11
N GLU A 140 -33.83 -9.86 -5.87
CA GLU A 140 -32.94 -9.22 -4.90
C GLU A 140 -31.79 -10.14 -4.47
N TYR A 141 -32.02 -11.45 -4.33
CA TYR A 141 -30.94 -12.42 -4.10
C TYR A 141 -29.97 -12.51 -5.30
N ALA A 142 -30.49 -12.58 -6.53
CA ALA A 142 -29.68 -12.58 -7.74
C ALA A 142 -28.90 -11.28 -7.92
N LYS A 143 -29.51 -10.13 -7.59
CA LYS A 143 -28.88 -8.80 -7.57
C LYS A 143 -27.73 -8.75 -6.55
N ALA A 144 -27.95 -9.20 -5.30
CA ALA A 144 -26.89 -9.23 -4.29
C ALA A 144 -25.70 -10.10 -4.72
N SER A 145 -25.95 -11.26 -5.34
CA SER A 145 -24.89 -12.11 -5.89
C SER A 145 -24.16 -11.47 -7.09
N LEU A 146 -24.87 -10.71 -7.93
CA LEU A 146 -24.26 -9.93 -9.01
C LEU A 146 -23.45 -8.74 -8.49
N GLU A 147 -23.90 -8.08 -7.43
CA GLU A 147 -23.18 -6.99 -6.76
C GLU A 147 -21.86 -7.51 -6.12
N GLU A 148 -21.89 -8.68 -5.48
CA GLU A 148 -20.70 -9.38 -4.98
C GLU A 148 -19.74 -9.75 -6.13
N GLN A 149 -20.25 -10.33 -7.23
CA GLN A 149 -19.44 -10.63 -8.41
C GLN A 149 -18.84 -9.37 -9.05
N VAL A 150 -19.58 -8.27 -9.11
CA VAL A 150 -19.08 -6.98 -9.64
C VAL A 150 -17.98 -6.41 -8.73
N ALA A 151 -18.11 -6.52 -7.41
CA ALA A 151 -17.06 -6.13 -6.46
C ALA A 151 -15.78 -6.97 -6.64
N ALA A 152 -15.90 -8.31 -6.71
CA ALA A 152 -14.77 -9.20 -6.95
C ALA A 152 -14.07 -8.92 -8.30
N ASN A 153 -14.84 -8.69 -9.36
CA ASN A 153 -14.31 -8.29 -10.67
C ASN A 153 -13.63 -6.89 -10.64
N ALA A 154 -14.07 -5.99 -9.77
CA ALA A 154 -13.44 -4.68 -9.60
C ALA A 154 -12.08 -4.80 -8.90
N GLU A 155 -11.97 -5.61 -7.84
CA GLU A 155 -10.69 -5.93 -7.20
C GLU A 155 -9.71 -6.60 -8.17
N GLU A 156 -10.16 -7.60 -8.94
CA GLU A 156 -9.30 -8.29 -9.90
C GLU A 156 -8.80 -7.33 -11.00
N ARG A 157 -9.64 -6.40 -11.46
CA ARG A 157 -9.23 -5.37 -12.43
C ARG A 157 -8.14 -4.45 -11.91
N GLU A 158 -8.24 -3.98 -10.67
CA GLU A 158 -7.19 -3.12 -10.09
C GLU A 158 -5.89 -3.92 -9.83
N ARG A 159 -5.97 -5.17 -9.37
CA ARG A 159 -4.78 -6.05 -9.26
C ARG A 159 -4.11 -6.30 -10.62
N LEU A 160 -4.89 -6.56 -11.68
CA LEU A 160 -4.37 -6.74 -13.04
C LEU A 160 -3.74 -5.45 -13.60
N LYS A 161 -4.25 -4.28 -13.21
CA LYS A 161 -3.75 -2.96 -13.59
C LYS A 161 -2.45 -2.59 -12.85
N GLU A 162 -2.34 -2.94 -11.57
CA GLU A 162 -1.07 -2.90 -10.84
C GLU A 162 -0.02 -3.80 -11.50
N GLN A 163 -0.36 -5.07 -11.78
CA GLN A 163 0.51 -6.01 -12.50
C GLN A 163 0.91 -5.47 -13.89
N LEU A 164 -0.02 -4.88 -14.65
CA LEU A 164 0.27 -4.27 -15.94
C LEU A 164 1.29 -3.16 -15.81
N SER A 165 1.12 -2.24 -14.86
CA SER A 165 2.07 -1.14 -14.65
C SER A 165 3.46 -1.64 -14.21
N SER A 166 3.54 -2.69 -13.38
CA SER A 166 4.81 -3.36 -13.06
C SER A 166 5.48 -3.87 -14.33
N VAL A 167 4.76 -4.64 -15.16
CA VAL A 167 5.26 -5.19 -16.43
C VAL A 167 5.66 -4.08 -17.42
N GLU A 168 4.99 -2.93 -17.43
CA GLU A 168 5.39 -1.78 -18.24
C GLU A 168 6.69 -1.13 -17.74
N THR A 169 6.90 -1.02 -16.43
CA THR A 169 8.19 -0.54 -15.88
C THR A 169 9.34 -1.52 -16.12
N ASP A 170 9.12 -2.83 -15.97
CA ASP A 170 10.12 -3.86 -16.30
C ASP A 170 10.44 -3.87 -17.80
N LYS A 171 9.43 -3.73 -18.67
CA LYS A 171 9.59 -3.58 -20.12
C LYS A 171 10.40 -2.33 -20.48
N ALA A 172 10.16 -1.20 -19.82
CA ALA A 172 10.96 0.02 -20.01
C ALA A 172 12.43 -0.20 -19.60
N ARG A 173 12.66 -0.84 -18.45
CA ARG A 173 14.00 -1.19 -17.96
C ARG A 173 14.74 -2.15 -18.90
N LEU A 174 14.06 -3.18 -19.40
CA LEU A 174 14.61 -4.13 -20.37
C LEU A 174 14.93 -3.46 -21.72
N LEU A 175 14.11 -2.50 -22.17
CA LEU A 175 14.41 -1.72 -23.38
C LEU A 175 15.65 -0.81 -23.20
N GLN A 176 15.81 -0.21 -22.02
CA GLN A 176 17.01 0.58 -21.67
C GLN A 176 18.27 -0.31 -21.61
N GLN A 177 18.19 -1.48 -20.95
CA GLN A 177 19.28 -2.45 -20.93
C GLN A 177 19.64 -2.94 -22.34
N ARG A 178 18.64 -3.23 -23.19
CA ARG A 178 18.88 -3.62 -24.59
C ARG A 178 19.59 -2.53 -25.38
N ALA A 179 19.26 -1.25 -25.16
CA ALA A 179 19.92 -0.13 -25.82
C ALA A 179 21.42 -0.03 -25.42
N LEU A 180 21.72 -0.14 -24.13
CA LEU A 180 23.11 -0.15 -23.62
C LEU A 180 23.92 -1.33 -24.19
N ILE A 181 23.36 -2.54 -24.13
CA ILE A 181 24.00 -3.74 -24.70
C ILE A 181 24.23 -3.59 -26.21
N GLN A 182 23.28 -2.98 -26.93
CA GLN A 182 23.40 -2.75 -28.37
C GLN A 182 24.49 -1.71 -28.70
N GLU A 183 24.69 -0.69 -27.85
CA GLU A 183 25.80 0.27 -27.96
C GLU A 183 27.16 -0.39 -27.66
N GLU A 184 27.25 -1.23 -26.62
CA GLU A 184 28.45 -2.01 -26.31
C GLU A 184 28.79 -3.00 -27.44
N VAL A 185 27.80 -3.70 -27.99
CA VAL A 185 27.98 -4.60 -29.14
C VAL A 185 28.49 -3.84 -30.36
N SER A 186 28.02 -2.61 -30.61
CA SER A 186 28.59 -1.76 -31.67
C SER A 186 30.07 -1.45 -31.40
N LYS A 187 30.38 -0.89 -30.22
CA LYS A 187 31.76 -0.54 -29.82
C LYS A 187 32.72 -1.73 -29.87
N LEU A 188 32.25 -2.93 -29.52
CA LEU A 188 33.03 -4.17 -29.62
C LEU A 188 33.18 -4.63 -31.07
N THR A 189 32.15 -4.51 -31.90
CA THR A 189 32.22 -4.80 -33.34
C THR A 189 33.23 -3.89 -34.03
N ASP A 190 33.17 -2.59 -33.76
CA ASP A 190 34.10 -1.59 -34.30
C ASP A 190 35.56 -1.90 -33.89
N LYS A 191 35.79 -2.25 -32.62
CA LYS A 191 37.10 -2.70 -32.11
C LYS A 191 37.59 -3.99 -32.77
N VAL A 192 36.72 -4.97 -33.02
CA VAL A 192 37.07 -6.23 -33.70
C VAL A 192 37.41 -5.98 -35.17
N VAL A 193 36.66 -5.13 -35.87
CA VAL A 193 36.94 -4.73 -37.27
C VAL A 193 38.27 -3.97 -37.37
N ALA A 194 38.52 -3.01 -36.46
CA ALA A 194 39.81 -2.31 -36.38
C ALA A 194 40.97 -3.27 -36.11
N SER A 195 40.83 -4.16 -35.12
CA SER A 195 41.86 -5.16 -34.78
C SER A 195 42.14 -6.14 -35.92
N ALA A 196 41.12 -6.48 -36.72
CA ALA A 196 41.29 -7.31 -37.92
C ALA A 196 42.05 -6.55 -39.02
N SER A 197 41.73 -5.25 -39.24
CA SER A 197 42.48 -4.38 -40.15
C SER A 197 43.95 -4.26 -39.73
N ASP A 198 44.22 -3.93 -38.47
CA ASP A 198 45.58 -3.82 -37.91
C ASP A 198 46.36 -5.12 -38.05
N ARG A 199 45.71 -6.27 -37.83
CA ARG A 199 46.31 -7.58 -38.08
C ARG A 199 46.70 -7.77 -39.55
N THR A 200 45.84 -7.43 -40.51
CA THR A 200 46.20 -7.54 -41.94
C THR A 200 47.33 -6.59 -42.34
N ALA A 201 47.41 -5.41 -41.72
CA ALA A 201 48.52 -4.47 -41.92
C ALA A 201 49.83 -4.98 -41.31
N LEU A 202 49.78 -5.64 -40.16
CA LEU A 202 50.93 -6.32 -39.54
C LEU A 202 51.39 -7.53 -40.37
N ASP A 203 50.47 -8.37 -40.84
CA ASP A 203 50.78 -9.52 -41.71
C ASP A 203 51.41 -9.06 -43.05
N ALA A 204 51.02 -7.90 -43.58
CA ALA A 204 51.65 -7.27 -44.73
C ALA A 204 53.07 -6.75 -44.42
N ARG A 205 53.24 -6.01 -43.31
CA ARG A 205 54.55 -5.53 -42.85
C ARG A 205 55.53 -6.67 -42.56
N LEU A 206 55.04 -7.80 -42.03
CA LEU A 206 55.87 -8.98 -41.76
C LEU A 206 56.47 -9.52 -43.07
N ARG A 207 55.65 -9.71 -44.11
CA ARG A 207 56.09 -10.16 -45.44
C ARG A 207 57.09 -9.21 -46.09
N ASP A 208 56.88 -7.89 -45.97
CA ASP A 208 57.82 -6.88 -46.47
C ASP A 208 59.18 -6.96 -45.74
N VAL A 209 59.18 -7.18 -44.42
CA VAL A 209 60.40 -7.36 -43.62
C VAL A 209 61.09 -8.68 -43.96
N GLU A 210 60.35 -9.77 -44.14
CA GLU A 210 60.89 -11.06 -44.60
C GLU A 210 61.52 -10.94 -45.99
N ALA A 211 60.87 -10.26 -46.93
CA ALA A 211 61.39 -9.99 -48.27
C ALA A 211 62.63 -9.08 -48.26
N GLN A 212 62.71 -8.11 -47.32
CA GLN A 212 63.93 -7.33 -47.09
C GLN A 212 65.06 -8.18 -46.49
N ARG A 213 64.73 -9.10 -45.56
CA ARG A 213 65.70 -10.01 -44.94
C ARG A 213 66.37 -10.91 -45.97
N VAL A 214 65.59 -11.52 -46.87
CA VAL A 214 66.11 -12.38 -47.95
C VAL A 214 67.01 -11.60 -48.91
N LYS A 215 66.64 -10.37 -49.30
CA LYS A 215 67.50 -9.52 -50.14
C LYS A 215 68.82 -9.16 -49.47
N LEU A 216 68.81 -8.89 -48.16
CA LEU A 216 70.02 -8.62 -47.40
C LEU A 216 70.89 -9.89 -47.25
N GLU A 217 70.28 -11.07 -47.11
CA GLU A 217 71.00 -12.36 -47.14
C GLU A 217 71.68 -12.58 -48.51
N GLU A 218 70.99 -12.31 -49.62
CA GLU A 218 71.56 -12.36 -50.98
C GLU A 218 72.69 -11.33 -51.20
N GLU A 219 72.50 -10.08 -50.75
CA GLU A 219 73.51 -9.02 -50.86
C GLU A 219 74.76 -9.34 -50.01
N VAL A 220 74.62 -9.86 -48.79
CA VAL A 220 75.74 -10.27 -47.95
C VAL A 220 76.55 -11.37 -48.64
N VAL A 221 75.90 -12.43 -49.13
CA VAL A 221 76.58 -13.52 -49.85
C VAL A 221 77.29 -12.99 -51.11
N ALA A 222 76.69 -12.05 -51.84
CA ALA A 222 77.34 -11.42 -52.99
C ALA A 222 78.58 -10.59 -52.59
N LYS A 223 78.54 -9.88 -51.46
CA LYS A 223 79.69 -9.11 -50.94
C LYS A 223 80.79 -10.00 -50.37
N GLU A 224 80.46 -11.11 -49.72
CA GLU A 224 81.44 -12.09 -49.23
C GLU A 224 82.19 -12.75 -50.40
N ASN A 225 81.49 -13.16 -51.46
CA ASN A 225 82.11 -13.67 -52.68
C ASN A 225 83.01 -12.61 -53.36
N SER A 226 82.55 -11.37 -53.46
CA SER A 226 83.36 -10.26 -54.00
C SER A 226 84.61 -9.97 -53.15
N ARG A 227 84.51 -10.11 -51.83
CA ARG A 227 85.65 -9.95 -50.92
C ARG A 227 86.67 -11.07 -51.09
N ALA A 228 86.22 -12.32 -51.18
CA ALA A 228 87.12 -13.47 -51.38
C ALA A 228 87.94 -13.36 -52.69
N LEU A 229 87.32 -12.85 -53.77
CA LEU A 229 88.02 -12.56 -55.03
C LEU A 229 89.09 -11.47 -54.87
N LEU A 230 88.76 -10.36 -54.20
CA LEU A 230 89.70 -9.26 -53.94
C LEU A 230 90.85 -9.67 -53.01
N GLU A 231 90.60 -10.54 -52.02
CA GLU A 231 91.65 -11.09 -51.15
C GLU A 231 92.61 -12.01 -51.92
N ALA A 232 92.10 -12.80 -52.88
CA ALA A 232 92.92 -13.62 -53.78
C ALA A 232 93.74 -12.78 -54.77
N GLU A 233 93.16 -11.75 -55.38
CA GLU A 233 93.88 -10.83 -56.27
C GLU A 233 94.97 -10.04 -55.50
N ALA A 234 94.67 -9.59 -54.28
CA ALA A 234 95.65 -8.94 -53.41
C ALA A 234 96.79 -9.88 -53.00
N ALA A 235 96.56 -11.19 -52.89
CA ALA A 235 97.63 -12.17 -52.68
C ALA A 235 98.51 -12.30 -53.94
N GLN A 236 97.92 -12.50 -55.12
CA GLN A 236 98.66 -12.60 -56.38
C GLN A 236 99.49 -11.34 -56.67
N ASN A 237 98.99 -10.16 -56.34
CA ASN A 237 99.71 -8.91 -56.56
C ASN A 237 100.88 -8.70 -55.56
N ARG A 238 100.87 -9.34 -54.37
CA ARG A 238 102.05 -9.41 -53.50
C ARG A 238 103.13 -10.32 -54.08
N GLU A 239 102.77 -11.53 -54.52
CA GLU A 239 103.72 -12.46 -55.16
C GLU A 239 104.40 -11.82 -56.39
N ARG A 240 103.63 -11.06 -57.19
CA ARG A 240 104.17 -10.26 -58.31
C ARG A 240 105.13 -9.16 -57.86
N ALA A 241 104.83 -8.45 -56.76
CA ALA A 241 105.69 -7.40 -56.24
C ALA A 241 107.03 -7.96 -55.73
N GLU A 242 106.99 -9.06 -54.97
CA GLU A 242 108.17 -9.78 -54.48
C GLU A 242 109.04 -10.31 -55.63
N ALA A 243 108.41 -10.88 -56.67
CA ALA A 243 109.11 -11.33 -57.89
C ALA A 243 109.74 -10.17 -58.68
N LEU A 244 109.06 -9.02 -58.75
CA LEU A 244 109.60 -7.81 -59.39
C LEU A 244 110.77 -7.24 -58.59
N GLU A 245 110.70 -7.17 -57.27
CA GLU A 245 111.79 -6.72 -56.40
C GLU A 245 113.04 -7.61 -56.57
N GLY A 246 112.87 -8.94 -56.58
CA GLY A 246 113.94 -9.88 -56.89
C GLY A 246 114.57 -9.63 -58.27
N SER A 247 113.74 -9.36 -59.29
CA SER A 247 114.24 -9.03 -60.64
C SER A 247 115.01 -7.70 -60.70
N MET A 248 114.58 -6.68 -59.94
CA MET A 248 115.31 -5.42 -59.84
C MET A 248 116.66 -5.59 -59.14
N SER A 249 116.75 -6.44 -58.13
CA SER A 249 118.02 -6.77 -57.46
C SER A 249 119.00 -7.42 -58.45
N ALA A 250 118.55 -8.39 -59.24
CA ALA A 250 119.38 -9.04 -60.26
C ALA A 250 119.88 -8.05 -61.33
N VAL A 251 119.01 -7.15 -61.82
CA VAL A 251 119.39 -6.09 -62.77
C VAL A 251 120.35 -5.07 -62.13
N ALA A 252 120.23 -4.79 -60.83
CA ALA A 252 121.17 -3.93 -60.11
C ALA A 252 122.57 -4.58 -59.98
N GLU A 253 122.64 -5.89 -59.75
CA GLU A 253 123.89 -6.65 -59.73
C GLU A 253 124.56 -6.72 -61.12
N GLU A 254 123.79 -7.02 -62.17
CA GLU A 254 124.28 -7.01 -63.56
C GLU A 254 124.81 -5.63 -63.94
N LYS A 255 124.07 -4.56 -63.62
CA LYS A 255 124.49 -3.17 -63.84
C LYS A 255 125.78 -2.83 -63.08
N ALA A 256 125.94 -3.33 -61.85
CA ALA A 256 127.17 -3.13 -61.08
C ALA A 256 128.36 -3.87 -61.71
N GLU A 257 128.16 -5.07 -62.25
CA GLU A 257 129.19 -5.83 -62.96
C GLU A 257 129.57 -5.16 -64.29
N LEU A 258 128.60 -4.69 -65.07
CA LEU A 258 128.85 -3.88 -66.28
C LEU A 258 129.64 -2.59 -65.97
N PHE A 259 129.46 -1.97 -64.80
CA PHE A 259 130.32 -0.86 -64.37
C PHE A 259 131.76 -1.30 -64.06
N ARG A 260 131.99 -2.49 -63.46
CA ARG A 260 133.35 -3.05 -63.26
C ARG A 260 134.03 -3.31 -64.59
N GLN A 261 133.33 -3.97 -65.52
CA GLN A 261 133.84 -4.24 -66.87
C GLN A 261 134.15 -2.94 -67.62
N ARG A 262 133.28 -1.93 -67.52
CA ARG A 262 133.55 -0.59 -68.09
C ARG A 262 134.79 0.05 -67.48
N ALA A 263 135.05 -0.10 -66.18
CA ALA A 263 136.25 0.44 -65.55
C ALA A 263 137.54 -0.24 -66.06
N VAL A 264 137.54 -1.57 -66.18
CA VAL A 264 138.66 -2.33 -66.78
C VAL A 264 138.87 -1.94 -68.25
N ILE A 265 137.80 -1.77 -69.02
CA ILE A 265 137.87 -1.27 -70.41
C ILE A 265 138.40 0.17 -70.43
N GLN A 266 138.04 1.04 -69.48
CA GLN A 266 138.56 2.41 -69.40
C GLN A 266 140.06 2.44 -69.04
N GLU A 267 140.55 1.53 -68.20
CA GLU A 267 141.98 1.38 -67.92
C GLU A 267 142.75 0.85 -69.16
N GLU A 268 142.22 -0.18 -69.83
CA GLU A 268 142.83 -0.74 -71.04
C GLU A 268 142.78 0.26 -72.21
N VAL A 269 141.70 1.03 -72.34
CA VAL A 269 141.61 2.20 -73.23
C VAL A 269 142.62 3.26 -72.83
N GLY A 270 142.82 3.57 -71.55
CA GLY A 270 143.87 4.51 -71.10
C GLY A 270 145.28 4.06 -71.48
N ARG A 271 145.58 2.76 -71.32
CA ARG A 271 146.85 2.16 -71.74
C ARG A 271 147.02 2.13 -73.27
N LEU A 272 145.94 1.86 -74.00
CA LEU A 272 145.90 2.01 -75.46
C LEU A 272 146.03 3.47 -75.88
N THR A 273 145.47 4.42 -75.13
CA THR A 273 145.61 5.87 -75.34
C THR A 273 147.04 6.32 -75.10
N GLN A 274 147.80 5.75 -74.15
CA GLN A 274 149.25 6.00 -74.07
C GLN A 274 150.01 5.48 -75.30
N LYS A 275 149.68 4.28 -75.80
CA LYS A 275 150.24 3.77 -77.07
C LYS A 275 149.84 4.64 -78.26
N VAL A 276 148.61 5.15 -78.27
CA VAL A 276 148.10 6.09 -79.27
C VAL A 276 148.74 7.47 -79.09
N VAL A 277 149.09 7.94 -77.89
CA VAL A 277 149.86 9.17 -77.69
C VAL A 277 151.30 9.03 -78.19
N LEU A 278 151.92 7.86 -78.02
CA LEU A 278 153.21 7.52 -78.66
C LEU A 278 153.09 7.39 -80.19
N ALA A 279 151.93 6.97 -80.69
CA ALA A 279 151.61 7.00 -82.12
C ALA A 279 151.25 8.41 -82.61
N GLU A 280 150.64 9.27 -81.79
CA GLU A 280 150.27 10.67 -82.05
C GLU A 280 151.50 11.58 -81.94
N GLY A 281 152.56 11.20 -81.23
CA GLY A 281 153.87 11.84 -81.41
C GLY A 281 154.38 11.72 -82.86
N LYS A 282 153.98 10.65 -83.57
CA LYS A 282 154.26 10.43 -85.00
C LYS A 282 153.11 10.94 -85.89
N LYS A 283 151.85 10.80 -85.43
CA LYS A 283 150.66 11.26 -86.14
C LYS A 283 150.64 12.77 -86.16
N ALA A 284 150.89 13.50 -85.08
CA ALA A 284 150.85 14.97 -85.01
C ALA A 284 151.73 15.67 -86.06
N ALA A 285 152.89 15.12 -86.41
CA ALA A 285 153.71 15.62 -87.52
C ALA A 285 153.00 15.55 -88.89
N LEU A 286 152.04 14.63 -89.04
CA LEU A 286 151.14 14.48 -90.19
C LEU A 286 149.78 15.18 -89.92
N THR A 287 149.22 15.12 -88.71
CA THR A 287 147.95 15.73 -88.31
C THR A 287 148.03 17.25 -88.37
N GLN A 288 149.17 17.88 -88.06
CA GLN A 288 149.33 19.33 -88.22
C GLN A 288 149.21 19.78 -89.70
N ARG A 289 149.44 18.86 -90.66
CA ARG A 289 149.18 19.06 -92.09
C ARG A 289 147.69 18.96 -92.45
N VAL A 290 146.94 18.16 -91.70
CA VAL A 290 145.51 17.84 -91.91
C VAL A 290 144.59 18.78 -91.12
N ALA A 291 145.03 19.26 -89.96
CA ALA A 291 144.29 20.11 -89.02
C ALA A 291 143.84 21.45 -89.63
N SER A 292 144.51 21.93 -90.68
CA SER A 292 144.07 23.13 -91.41
C SER A 292 142.92 22.89 -92.39
N LEU A 293 142.61 21.63 -92.73
CA LEU A 293 141.63 21.24 -93.75
C LEU A 293 140.38 20.63 -93.12
N GLU A 294 140.53 19.64 -92.23
CA GLU A 294 139.39 19.01 -91.56
C GLU A 294 138.65 19.98 -90.63
N SER A 295 139.37 20.94 -90.02
CA SER A 295 138.77 21.95 -89.13
C SER A 295 137.79 22.90 -89.83
N GLN A 296 137.83 23.02 -91.16
CA GLN A 296 136.88 23.84 -91.92
C GLN A 296 135.60 23.08 -92.31
N VAL A 297 135.69 21.74 -92.39
CA VAL A 297 134.55 20.86 -92.74
C VAL A 297 133.79 20.45 -91.47
N GLY A 298 134.49 19.94 -90.46
CA GLY A 298 133.87 19.46 -89.22
C GLY A 298 133.16 20.55 -88.40
N ALA A 299 133.51 21.82 -88.59
CA ALA A 299 132.78 22.94 -88.00
C ALA A 299 131.36 23.09 -88.59
N LEU A 300 131.20 22.88 -89.90
CA LEU A 300 129.89 22.95 -90.55
C LEU A 300 129.06 21.70 -90.26
N GLU A 301 129.67 20.53 -90.27
CA GLU A 301 129.02 19.26 -89.96
C GLU A 301 128.58 19.19 -88.47
N GLY A 302 129.41 19.68 -87.55
CA GLY A 302 129.11 19.75 -86.12
C GLY A 302 127.91 20.65 -85.80
N HIS A 303 127.75 21.77 -86.50
CA HIS A 303 126.57 22.62 -86.36
C HIS A 303 125.28 21.92 -86.80
N VAL A 304 125.33 21.16 -87.91
CA VAL A 304 124.18 20.36 -88.38
C VAL A 304 123.87 19.21 -87.42
N ALA A 305 124.88 18.52 -86.89
CA ALA A 305 124.71 17.45 -85.91
C ALA A 305 124.13 17.97 -84.57
N SER A 306 124.56 19.13 -84.08
CA SER A 306 123.98 19.76 -82.86
C SER A 306 122.51 20.09 -83.09
N ALA A 307 122.17 20.80 -84.18
CA ALA A 307 120.79 21.18 -84.48
C ALA A 307 119.86 19.97 -84.67
N GLN A 308 120.36 18.86 -85.23
CA GLN A 308 119.60 17.61 -85.35
C GLN A 308 119.46 16.90 -83.99
N GLY A 309 120.50 16.86 -83.15
CA GLY A 309 120.42 16.32 -81.78
C GLY A 309 119.49 17.13 -80.86
N GLU A 310 119.50 18.45 -80.97
CA GLU A 310 118.58 19.37 -80.27
C GLU A 310 117.14 19.15 -80.72
N LYS A 311 116.90 18.99 -82.02
CA LYS A 311 115.59 18.64 -82.59
C LYS A 311 115.07 17.29 -82.09
N ASP A 312 115.92 16.26 -82.04
CA ASP A 312 115.52 14.93 -81.60
C ASP A 312 115.33 14.88 -80.07
N ALA A 313 116.11 15.65 -79.30
CA ALA A 313 115.88 15.86 -77.87
C ALA A 313 114.57 16.61 -77.59
N LEU A 314 114.25 17.65 -78.37
CA LEU A 314 112.97 18.37 -78.30
C LEU A 314 111.79 17.47 -78.69
N ALA A 315 111.94 16.61 -79.70
CA ALA A 315 110.93 15.60 -80.03
C ALA A 315 110.70 14.61 -78.88
N GLY A 316 111.78 14.18 -78.20
CA GLY A 316 111.70 13.37 -76.98
C GLY A 316 110.96 14.09 -75.85
N GLN A 317 111.24 15.37 -75.61
CA GLN A 317 110.54 16.19 -74.60
C GLN A 317 109.06 16.39 -74.94
N VAL A 318 108.72 16.67 -76.20
CA VAL A 318 107.32 16.76 -76.65
C VAL A 318 106.59 15.44 -76.44
N THR A 319 107.22 14.31 -76.76
CA THR A 319 106.63 12.97 -76.54
C THR A 319 106.43 12.68 -75.05
N ALA A 320 107.40 13.06 -74.21
CA ALA A 320 107.30 12.89 -72.76
C ALA A 320 106.19 13.76 -72.13
N GLU A 321 106.07 15.03 -72.51
CA GLU A 321 104.98 15.90 -72.03
C GLU A 321 103.61 15.53 -72.62
N GLN A 322 103.55 14.92 -73.80
CA GLN A 322 102.31 14.30 -74.32
C GLN A 322 101.88 13.10 -73.48
N ALA A 323 102.80 12.22 -73.08
CA ALA A 323 102.50 11.12 -72.17
C ALA A 323 102.06 11.63 -70.78
N ARG A 324 102.79 12.62 -70.23
CA ARG A 324 102.51 13.28 -68.96
C ARG A 324 101.15 14.00 -68.95
N ARG A 325 100.77 14.59 -70.07
CA ARG A 325 99.42 15.14 -70.29
C ARG A 325 98.36 14.04 -70.28
N GLY A 326 98.61 12.88 -70.88
CA GLY A 326 97.74 11.72 -70.82
C GLY A 326 97.53 11.20 -69.38
N GLU A 327 98.59 11.13 -68.57
CA GLU A 327 98.48 10.79 -67.13
C GLU A 327 97.66 11.82 -66.34
N LEU A 328 97.78 13.11 -66.66
CA LEU A 328 97.00 14.18 -66.03
C LEU A 328 95.53 14.16 -66.46
N GLU A 329 95.23 13.90 -67.73
CA GLU A 329 93.87 13.75 -68.24
C GLU A 329 93.19 12.49 -67.66
N ALA A 330 93.92 11.38 -67.50
CA ALA A 330 93.44 10.19 -66.80
C ALA A 330 93.15 10.46 -65.30
N ARG A 331 94.07 11.13 -64.58
CA ARG A 331 93.85 11.52 -63.18
C ARG A 331 92.69 12.50 -62.98
N MET A 332 92.42 13.38 -63.95
CA MET A 332 91.24 14.23 -63.88
C MET A 332 89.96 13.42 -64.04
N ALA A 333 89.90 12.45 -64.95
CA ALA A 333 88.74 11.56 -65.07
C ALA A 333 88.52 10.73 -63.78
N GLU A 334 89.58 10.15 -63.23
CA GLU A 334 89.58 9.40 -61.96
C GLU A 334 89.05 10.26 -60.78
N MET A 335 89.49 11.52 -60.67
CA MET A 335 88.97 12.45 -59.67
C MET A 335 87.56 12.97 -59.96
N GLU A 336 87.11 13.05 -61.21
CA GLU A 336 85.70 13.36 -61.51
C GLU A 336 84.77 12.21 -61.13
N GLU A 337 85.20 10.96 -61.33
CA GLU A 337 84.47 9.75 -60.93
C GLU A 337 84.42 9.58 -59.41
N GLU A 338 85.55 9.77 -58.70
CA GLU A 338 85.58 9.82 -57.22
C GLU A 338 84.67 10.94 -56.67
N ARG A 339 84.66 12.11 -57.32
CA ARG A 339 83.80 13.25 -56.96
C ARG A 339 82.33 13.04 -57.34
N ALA A 340 82.02 12.11 -58.24
CA ALA A 340 80.65 11.64 -58.49
C ALA A 340 80.22 10.65 -57.39
N LEU A 341 81.09 9.69 -57.03
CA LEU A 341 80.86 8.74 -55.95
C LEU A 341 80.61 9.45 -54.60
N LEU A 342 81.44 10.43 -54.24
CA LEU A 342 81.30 11.24 -53.03
C LEU A 342 79.98 12.05 -53.03
N ARG A 343 79.49 12.53 -54.18
CA ARG A 343 78.15 13.14 -54.28
C ARG A 343 77.04 12.12 -54.05
N GLY A 344 77.17 10.91 -54.59
CA GLY A 344 76.25 9.80 -54.34
C GLY A 344 76.14 9.47 -52.85
N GLN A 345 77.29 9.25 -52.20
CA GLN A 345 77.39 9.00 -50.76
C GLN A 345 76.77 10.14 -49.94
N ARG A 346 77.09 11.41 -50.23
CA ARG A 346 76.50 12.56 -49.53
C ARG A 346 74.98 12.60 -49.67
N THR A 347 74.45 12.24 -50.84
CA THR A 347 73.00 12.23 -51.10
C THR A 347 72.31 11.09 -50.33
N ALA A 348 72.92 9.91 -50.27
CA ALA A 348 72.44 8.80 -49.45
C ALA A 348 72.44 9.16 -47.94
N ILE A 349 73.52 9.75 -47.44
CA ILE A 349 73.63 10.23 -46.05
C ILE A 349 72.56 11.29 -45.73
N GLN A 350 72.28 12.22 -46.65
CA GLN A 350 71.21 13.21 -46.46
C GLN A 350 69.82 12.56 -46.38
N ALA A 351 69.55 11.52 -47.18
CA ALA A 351 68.29 10.77 -47.13
C ALA A 351 68.16 9.96 -45.82
N GLU A 352 69.23 9.30 -45.38
CA GLU A 352 69.23 8.55 -44.13
C GLU A 352 69.13 9.45 -42.89
N LEU A 353 69.78 10.62 -42.91
CA LEU A 353 69.63 11.63 -41.86
C LEU A 353 68.17 12.09 -41.75
N GLY A 354 67.50 12.37 -42.88
CA GLY A 354 66.07 12.72 -42.89
C GLY A 354 65.17 11.60 -42.33
N ARG A 355 65.47 10.33 -42.66
CA ARG A 355 64.78 9.17 -42.10
C ARG A 355 64.98 9.03 -40.59
N LEU A 356 66.19 9.30 -40.09
CA LEU A 356 66.50 9.32 -38.66
C LEU A 356 65.78 10.46 -37.94
N THR A 357 65.76 11.67 -38.51
CA THR A 357 64.99 12.81 -37.95
C THR A 357 63.50 12.48 -37.86
N ALA A 358 62.91 11.86 -38.88
CA ALA A 358 61.51 11.42 -38.85
C ALA A 358 61.23 10.43 -37.70
N LYS A 359 62.11 9.43 -37.50
CA LYS A 359 62.02 8.48 -36.38
C LYS A 359 62.18 9.13 -35.00
N VAL A 360 63.01 10.18 -34.88
CA VAL A 360 63.17 10.93 -33.62
C VAL A 360 61.88 11.69 -33.29
N VAL A 361 61.23 12.32 -34.28
CA VAL A 361 59.93 12.99 -34.09
C VAL A 361 58.83 11.97 -33.74
N GLU A 362 58.80 10.82 -34.40
CA GLU A 362 57.87 9.71 -34.09
C GLU A 362 58.04 9.22 -32.64
N ALA A 363 59.27 9.01 -32.19
CA ALA A 363 59.59 8.62 -30.81
C ALA A 363 59.27 9.72 -29.79
N GLN A 364 59.47 11.00 -30.12
CA GLN A 364 59.09 12.14 -29.27
C GLN A 364 57.57 12.24 -29.10
N ASN A 365 56.80 12.03 -30.16
CA ASN A 365 55.34 12.03 -30.11
C ASN A 365 54.80 10.87 -29.26
N GLU A 366 55.36 9.66 -29.42
CA GLU A 366 54.95 8.51 -28.59
C GLU A 366 55.38 8.68 -27.12
N SER A 367 56.55 9.26 -26.86
CA SER A 367 56.98 9.63 -25.49
C SER A 367 56.04 10.66 -24.85
N ALA A 368 55.54 11.64 -25.61
CA ALA A 368 54.56 12.60 -25.13
C ALA A 368 53.19 11.94 -24.88
N ARG A 369 52.78 11.01 -25.75
CA ARG A 369 51.53 10.22 -25.60
C ARG A 369 51.57 9.36 -24.34
N LEU A 370 52.67 8.63 -24.12
CA LEU A 370 52.88 7.81 -22.92
C LEU A 370 52.97 8.68 -21.64
N GLY A 371 53.58 9.87 -21.71
CA GLY A 371 53.58 10.82 -20.59
C GLY A 371 52.18 11.32 -20.22
N GLY A 372 51.32 11.57 -21.22
CA GLY A 372 49.91 11.89 -21.00
C GLY A 372 49.15 10.74 -20.31
N GLN A 373 49.30 9.52 -20.83
CA GLN A 373 48.65 8.34 -20.24
C GLN A 373 49.14 8.05 -18.80
N ALA A 374 50.42 8.29 -18.50
CA ALA A 374 50.95 8.17 -17.15
C ALA A 374 50.27 9.16 -16.19
N SER A 375 50.13 10.43 -16.60
CA SER A 375 49.43 11.46 -15.82
C SER A 375 47.95 11.12 -15.59
N GLU A 376 47.26 10.56 -16.59
CA GLU A 376 45.88 10.08 -16.42
C GLU A 376 45.80 8.95 -15.39
N THR A 377 46.74 8.00 -15.40
CA THR A 377 46.77 6.93 -14.39
C THR A 377 47.18 7.40 -12.99
N GLU A 378 48.00 8.44 -12.85
CA GLU A 378 48.31 9.05 -11.55
C GLU A 378 47.08 9.78 -10.97
N ASP A 379 46.30 10.48 -11.79
CA ASP A 379 45.03 11.11 -11.37
C ASP A 379 43.96 10.06 -11.01
N GLU A 380 43.87 8.94 -11.73
CA GLU A 380 42.98 7.83 -11.35
C GLU A 380 43.42 7.14 -10.05
N LEU A 381 44.72 6.88 -9.87
CA LEU A 381 45.26 6.30 -8.64
C LEU A 381 44.93 7.19 -7.43
N ARG A 382 45.16 8.50 -7.55
CA ARG A 382 44.86 9.49 -6.51
C ARG A 382 43.38 9.53 -6.13
N ARG A 383 42.46 9.45 -7.11
CA ARG A 383 41.02 9.36 -6.84
C ARG A 383 40.65 8.07 -6.12
N LEU A 384 41.32 6.96 -6.42
CA LEU A 384 41.14 5.69 -5.71
C LEU A 384 41.69 5.73 -4.28
N GLU A 385 42.80 6.42 -4.04
CA GLU A 385 43.33 6.67 -2.68
C GLU A 385 42.38 7.54 -1.85
N GLU A 386 41.86 8.63 -2.42
CA GLU A 386 40.86 9.51 -1.76
C GLU A 386 39.54 8.76 -1.46
N ALA A 387 39.08 7.92 -2.40
CA ALA A 387 37.92 7.05 -2.19
C ALA A 387 38.17 5.96 -1.12
N LEU A 388 39.36 5.37 -1.09
CA LEU A 388 39.75 4.38 -0.08
C LEU A 388 39.84 5.00 1.32
N ALA A 389 40.39 6.22 1.45
CA ALA A 389 40.41 6.95 2.71
C ALA A 389 38.99 7.29 3.20
N SER A 390 38.10 7.69 2.30
CA SER A 390 36.68 7.90 2.61
C SER A 390 36.00 6.62 3.11
N ALA A 391 36.21 5.49 2.43
CA ALA A 391 35.69 4.18 2.83
C ALA A 391 36.24 3.71 4.20
N GLN A 392 37.53 3.97 4.48
CA GLN A 392 38.12 3.67 5.79
C GLN A 392 37.49 4.53 6.91
N SER A 393 37.20 5.81 6.63
CA SER A 393 36.52 6.69 7.59
C SER A 393 35.10 6.19 7.91
N THR A 394 34.30 5.84 6.90
CA THR A 394 32.94 5.32 7.15
C THR A 394 32.96 3.95 7.84
N MET A 395 33.96 3.11 7.57
CA MET A 395 34.14 1.85 8.30
C MET A 395 34.48 2.09 9.79
N ALA A 396 35.30 3.09 10.11
CA ALA A 396 35.62 3.46 11.48
C ALA A 396 34.38 4.02 12.22
N GLU A 397 33.58 4.87 11.57
CA GLU A 397 32.32 5.38 12.12
C GLU A 397 31.32 4.24 12.39
N LEU A 398 31.16 3.31 11.46
CA LEU A 398 30.30 2.13 11.65
C LEU A 398 30.80 1.22 12.78
N GLN A 399 32.11 1.02 12.92
CA GLN A 399 32.69 0.28 14.05
C GLN A 399 32.41 0.98 15.39
N GLN A 400 32.49 2.32 15.44
CA GLN A 400 32.15 3.09 16.63
C GLN A 400 30.64 3.02 16.94
N GLN A 401 29.77 3.05 15.94
CA GLN A 401 28.33 2.84 16.12
C GLN A 401 28.02 1.44 16.68
N VAL A 402 28.62 0.39 16.13
CA VAL A 402 28.47 -1.00 16.63
C VAL A 402 28.95 -1.12 18.07
N ALA A 403 30.13 -0.58 18.40
CA ALA A 403 30.63 -0.57 19.78
C ALA A 403 29.71 0.20 20.75
N THR A 404 29.08 1.29 20.28
CA THR A 404 28.08 2.04 21.06
C THR A 404 26.81 1.21 21.30
N MET A 405 26.27 0.57 20.26
CA MET A 405 25.10 -0.31 20.38
C MET A 405 25.37 -1.55 21.25
N ASP A 406 26.57 -2.11 21.23
CA ASP A 406 26.96 -3.20 22.14
C ASP A 406 27.05 -2.74 23.61
N ALA A 407 27.53 -1.51 23.86
CA ALA A 407 27.54 -0.92 25.20
C ALA A 407 26.13 -0.59 25.71
N GLU A 408 25.25 -0.12 24.84
CA GLU A 408 23.82 0.06 25.12
C GLU A 408 23.13 -1.28 25.40
N ARG A 409 23.35 -2.30 24.55
CA ARG A 409 22.82 -3.67 24.76
C ARG A 409 23.31 -4.27 26.07
N GLY A 410 24.58 -4.09 26.43
CA GLY A 410 25.13 -4.53 27.72
C GLY A 410 24.55 -3.77 28.91
N THR A 411 24.12 -2.52 28.72
CA THR A 411 23.49 -1.69 29.75
C THR A 411 22.00 -2.03 29.92
N LEU A 412 21.28 -2.26 28.81
CA LEU A 412 19.93 -2.83 28.80
C LEU A 412 19.91 -4.22 29.43
N ALA A 413 20.85 -5.11 29.09
CA ALA A 413 20.95 -6.44 29.70
C ALA A 413 21.14 -6.37 31.23
N ARG A 414 22.04 -5.48 31.72
CA ARG A 414 22.21 -5.24 33.16
C ARG A 414 20.94 -4.68 33.81
N ARG A 415 20.22 -3.76 33.14
CA ARG A 415 18.94 -3.23 33.63
C ARG A 415 17.84 -4.30 33.66
N VAL A 416 17.78 -5.20 32.67
CA VAL A 416 16.86 -6.34 32.66
C VAL A 416 17.17 -7.32 33.79
N ILE A 417 18.46 -7.60 34.05
CA ILE A 417 18.88 -8.43 35.20
C ILE A 417 18.50 -7.76 36.53
N ALA A 418 18.72 -6.44 36.67
CA ALA A 418 18.31 -5.68 37.85
C ALA A 418 16.80 -5.76 38.08
N MET A 419 15.97 -5.49 37.06
CA MET A 419 14.50 -5.59 37.17
C MET A 419 14.02 -7.02 37.46
N HIS A 420 14.73 -8.07 37.04
CA HIS A 420 14.42 -9.45 37.46
C HIS A 420 14.80 -9.71 38.92
N GLY A 421 15.88 -9.11 39.43
CA GLY A 421 16.24 -9.13 40.85
C GLY A 421 15.24 -8.37 41.72
N GLU A 422 14.88 -7.15 41.34
CA GLU A 422 13.86 -6.31 41.99
C GLU A 422 12.50 -7.04 42.03
N ARG A 423 12.08 -7.65 40.90
CA ARG A 423 10.88 -8.50 40.84
C ARG A 423 10.97 -9.71 41.78
N ALA A 424 12.12 -10.39 41.86
CA ALA A 424 12.30 -11.53 42.74
C ALA A 424 12.27 -11.11 44.23
N GLU A 425 12.85 -9.96 44.59
CA GLU A 425 12.74 -9.39 45.93
C GLU A 425 11.31 -8.98 46.27
N LEU A 426 10.59 -8.31 45.37
CA LEU A 426 9.18 -7.95 45.56
C LEU A 426 8.31 -9.20 45.73
N GLN A 427 8.51 -10.22 44.90
CA GLN A 427 7.77 -11.49 44.98
C GLN A 427 8.08 -12.25 46.29
N ALA A 428 9.32 -12.18 46.79
CA ALA A 428 9.68 -12.73 48.10
C ALA A 428 9.06 -11.93 49.27
N ARG A 429 9.02 -10.59 49.18
CA ARG A 429 8.36 -9.73 50.18
C ARG A 429 6.85 -9.95 50.21
N PHE A 430 6.21 -10.11 49.04
CA PHE A 430 4.79 -10.41 48.92
C PHE A 430 4.45 -11.74 49.60
N GLY A 431 5.17 -12.83 49.29
CA GLY A 431 4.97 -14.13 49.94
C GLY A 431 5.23 -14.11 51.47
N LEU A 432 6.14 -13.26 51.95
CA LEU A 432 6.33 -13.01 53.39
C LEU A 432 5.16 -12.24 54.01
N SER A 433 4.54 -11.30 53.28
CA SER A 433 3.36 -10.54 53.71
C SER A 433 2.10 -11.41 53.71
N GLU A 434 1.88 -12.25 52.70
CA GLU A 434 0.82 -13.26 52.69
C GLU A 434 0.98 -14.25 53.85
N GLY A 435 2.19 -14.78 54.06
CA GLY A 435 2.50 -15.65 55.20
C GLY A 435 2.43 -14.96 56.57
N ALA A 436 2.36 -13.61 56.62
CA ALA A 436 2.02 -12.85 57.82
C ALA A 436 0.51 -12.62 57.94
N ARG A 437 -0.21 -12.42 56.83
CA ARG A 437 -1.68 -12.32 56.78
C ARG A 437 -2.35 -13.60 57.26
N GLU A 438 -1.91 -14.75 56.77
CA GLU A 438 -2.42 -16.06 57.21
C GLU A 438 -2.23 -16.27 58.73
N ARG A 439 -1.11 -15.80 59.29
CA ARG A 439 -0.84 -15.88 60.75
C ARG A 439 -1.74 -14.93 61.53
N LEU A 440 -1.86 -13.67 61.14
CA LEU A 440 -2.73 -12.72 61.82
C LEU A 440 -4.21 -13.11 61.70
N GLU A 441 -4.63 -13.73 60.59
CA GLU A 441 -5.98 -14.29 60.44
C GLU A 441 -6.21 -15.51 61.35
N SER A 442 -5.21 -16.38 61.52
CA SER A 442 -5.24 -17.49 62.48
C SER A 442 -5.25 -17.01 63.94
N GLU A 443 -4.41 -16.04 64.29
CA GLU A 443 -4.36 -15.42 65.63
C GLU A 443 -5.68 -14.70 65.95
N LEU A 444 -6.27 -13.99 64.98
CA LEU A 444 -7.57 -13.35 65.11
C LEU A 444 -8.71 -14.37 65.27
N ALA A 445 -8.66 -15.51 64.57
CA ALA A 445 -9.62 -16.59 64.71
C ALA A 445 -9.53 -17.25 66.09
N GLU A 446 -8.31 -17.54 66.58
CA GLU A 446 -8.10 -18.04 67.94
C GLU A 446 -8.56 -17.04 69.01
N ALA A 447 -8.21 -15.77 68.88
CA ALA A 447 -8.60 -14.74 69.83
C ALA A 447 -10.13 -14.55 69.87
N ARG A 448 -10.82 -14.65 68.72
CA ARG A 448 -12.30 -14.66 68.66
C ARG A 448 -12.91 -15.87 69.36
N ALA A 449 -12.35 -17.07 69.16
CA ALA A 449 -12.80 -18.26 69.88
C ALA A 449 -12.58 -18.16 71.41
N ARG A 450 -11.49 -17.50 71.85
CA ARG A 450 -11.23 -17.18 73.26
C ARG A 450 -12.21 -16.13 73.80
N GLN A 451 -12.52 -15.08 73.03
CA GLN A 451 -13.56 -14.10 73.39
C GLN A 451 -14.91 -14.80 73.57
N GLU A 452 -15.38 -15.56 72.58
CA GLU A 452 -16.69 -16.22 72.65
C GLU A 452 -16.78 -17.21 73.83
N SER A 453 -15.68 -17.93 74.12
CA SER A 453 -15.57 -18.78 75.30
C SER A 453 -15.66 -17.99 76.61
N THR A 454 -14.96 -16.85 76.74
CA THR A 454 -15.06 -16.00 77.94
C THR A 454 -16.40 -15.29 78.07
N GLU A 455 -17.05 -14.88 76.96
CA GLU A 455 -18.40 -14.30 76.99
C GLU A 455 -19.44 -15.32 77.47
N ARG A 456 -19.37 -16.57 76.99
CA ARG A 456 -20.21 -17.67 77.48
C ARG A 456 -20.01 -17.93 78.98
N ARG A 457 -18.76 -17.86 79.47
CA ARG A 457 -18.44 -18.00 80.91
C ARG A 457 -18.91 -16.79 81.74
N LEU A 458 -18.75 -15.57 81.22
CA LEU A 458 -19.23 -14.33 81.85
C LEU A 458 -20.77 -14.28 81.91
N ALA A 459 -21.46 -14.78 80.89
CA ALA A 459 -22.91 -14.93 80.88
C ALA A 459 -23.38 -15.96 81.93
N ALA A 460 -22.69 -17.09 82.05
CA ALA A 460 -22.97 -18.09 83.08
C ALA A 460 -22.76 -17.53 84.50
N ALA A 461 -21.60 -16.91 84.77
CA ALA A 461 -21.31 -16.29 86.07
C ALA A 461 -22.31 -15.18 86.43
N ARG A 462 -22.78 -14.38 85.45
CA ARG A 462 -23.83 -13.38 85.65
C ARG A 462 -25.18 -14.02 86.01
N ALA A 463 -25.51 -15.18 85.43
CA ALA A 463 -26.71 -15.93 85.78
C ALA A 463 -26.63 -16.53 87.19
N GLU A 464 -25.47 -17.09 87.57
CA GLU A 464 -25.24 -17.65 88.91
C GLU A 464 -25.29 -16.56 90.00
N ALA A 465 -24.62 -15.43 89.80
CA ALA A 465 -24.71 -14.29 90.73
C ALA A 465 -26.14 -13.71 90.81
N ALA A 466 -26.89 -13.69 89.70
CA ALA A 466 -28.30 -13.27 89.72
C ALA A 466 -29.22 -14.27 90.45
N LEU A 467 -28.88 -15.56 90.48
CA LEU A 467 -29.56 -16.56 91.31
C LEU A 467 -29.22 -16.37 92.79
N ALA A 468 -27.93 -16.25 93.12
CA ALA A 468 -27.47 -16.00 94.49
C ALA A 468 -28.08 -14.73 95.09
N SER A 469 -28.12 -13.62 94.33
CA SER A 469 -28.73 -12.37 94.80
C SER A 469 -30.24 -12.47 95.02
N ARG A 470 -30.96 -13.29 94.24
CA ARG A 470 -32.37 -13.61 94.51
C ARG A 470 -32.53 -14.43 95.79
N GLU A 471 -31.63 -15.37 96.04
CA GLU A 471 -31.63 -16.21 97.23
C GLU A 471 -31.27 -15.39 98.49
N ARG A 472 -30.27 -14.48 98.41
CA ARG A 472 -29.97 -13.50 99.45
C ARG A 472 -31.13 -12.54 99.70
N GLN A 473 -31.79 -12.01 98.66
CA GLN A 473 -32.98 -11.16 98.84
C GLN A 473 -34.14 -11.92 99.49
N ARG A 474 -34.30 -13.21 99.19
CA ARG A 474 -35.27 -14.08 99.87
C ARG A 474 -34.90 -14.24 101.35
N LEU A 475 -33.66 -14.61 101.66
CA LEU A 475 -33.18 -14.77 103.04
C LEU A 475 -33.21 -13.46 103.83
N LEU A 476 -32.98 -12.30 103.21
CA LEU A 476 -33.17 -11.00 103.83
C LEU A 476 -34.65 -10.72 104.13
N ARG A 477 -35.59 -11.08 103.26
CA ARG A 477 -37.03 -10.99 103.58
C ARG A 477 -37.45 -11.96 104.68
N GLU A 478 -36.91 -13.18 104.70
CA GLU A 478 -37.14 -14.17 105.77
C GLU A 478 -36.48 -13.75 107.10
N ARG A 479 -35.36 -13.00 107.05
CA ARG A 479 -34.73 -12.32 108.20
C ARG A 479 -35.58 -11.15 108.68
N ASP A 480 -36.01 -10.27 107.79
CA ASP A 480 -36.75 -9.06 108.15
C ASP A 480 -38.16 -9.38 108.65
N ALA A 481 -38.79 -10.44 108.13
CA ALA A 481 -39.98 -11.03 108.74
C ALA A 481 -39.68 -11.57 110.15
N ALA A 482 -38.61 -12.35 110.32
CA ALA A 482 -38.23 -12.87 111.63
C ALA A 482 -37.86 -11.76 112.64
N ILE A 483 -37.22 -10.67 112.21
CA ILE A 483 -36.97 -9.48 113.05
C ILE A 483 -38.29 -8.79 113.43
N LYS A 484 -39.29 -8.78 112.54
CA LYS A 484 -40.62 -8.25 112.84
C LYS A 484 -41.38 -9.12 113.86
N ASP A 485 -41.25 -10.43 113.75
CA ASP A 485 -41.73 -11.40 114.75
C ASP A 485 -40.95 -11.25 116.07
N GLU A 486 -39.65 -10.93 116.02
CA GLU A 486 -38.80 -10.67 117.18
C GLU A 486 -39.18 -9.35 117.88
N ASP A 487 -39.44 -8.27 117.12
CA ASP A 487 -39.93 -6.98 117.66
C ASP A 487 -41.32 -7.13 118.29
N GLN A 488 -42.22 -7.89 117.67
CA GLN A 488 -43.52 -8.25 118.26
C GLN A 488 -43.33 -9.08 119.54
N PHE A 489 -42.43 -10.06 119.54
CA PHE A 489 -42.09 -10.85 120.73
C PHE A 489 -41.40 -10.01 121.83
N ILE A 490 -40.66 -8.95 121.47
CA ILE A 490 -40.08 -7.98 122.40
C ILE A 490 -41.17 -7.03 122.94
N GLN A 491 -42.23 -6.72 122.19
CA GLN A 491 -43.42 -6.06 122.73
C GLN A 491 -44.16 -6.99 123.72
N GLU A 492 -44.44 -8.25 123.34
CA GLU A 492 -45.04 -9.25 124.24
C GLU A 492 -44.20 -9.43 125.52
N ILE A 493 -42.88 -9.51 125.42
CA ILE A 493 -41.98 -9.60 126.58
C ILE A 493 -42.03 -8.33 127.44
N ARG A 494 -42.13 -7.13 126.86
CA ARG A 494 -42.26 -5.87 127.63
C ARG A 494 -43.60 -5.79 128.36
N GLU A 495 -44.68 -6.29 127.76
CA GLU A 495 -46.00 -6.37 128.39
C GLU A 495 -46.04 -7.45 129.50
N LEU A 496 -45.41 -8.61 129.27
CA LEU A 496 -45.32 -9.68 130.27
C LEU A 496 -44.40 -9.34 131.46
N LEU A 497 -43.26 -8.68 131.21
CA LEU A 497 -42.35 -8.21 132.26
C LEU A 497 -42.97 -7.10 133.13
N ALA A 498 -43.95 -6.35 132.60
CA ALA A 498 -44.72 -5.39 133.39
C ALA A 498 -45.78 -6.06 134.29
N ALA A 499 -46.11 -7.33 134.08
CA ALA A 499 -47.22 -8.02 134.74
C ALA A 499 -46.79 -8.89 135.94
N SER A 500 -45.86 -9.84 135.77
CA SER A 500 -45.38 -10.71 136.87
C SER A 500 -44.09 -11.47 136.52
N GLY A 501 -43.24 -11.73 137.52
CA GLY A 501 -41.91 -12.33 137.31
C GLY A 501 -41.93 -13.84 137.05
N LEU A 502 -41.68 -14.25 135.81
CA LEU A 502 -41.51 -15.65 135.39
C LEU A 502 -40.19 -15.83 134.62
N SER A 503 -39.11 -16.15 135.35
CA SER A 503 -37.74 -16.02 134.84
C SER A 503 -37.19 -17.18 134.01
N LEU A 504 -37.81 -18.38 134.03
CA LEU A 504 -37.12 -19.62 133.59
C LEU A 504 -37.63 -20.25 132.27
N GLU A 505 -38.84 -19.94 131.82
CA GLU A 505 -39.35 -20.43 130.53
C GLU A 505 -39.02 -19.51 129.35
N LEU A 506 -38.91 -18.19 129.61
CA LEU A 506 -38.50 -17.20 128.60
C LEU A 506 -37.09 -17.51 128.08
N GLU A 507 -36.15 -17.81 128.98
CA GLU A 507 -34.75 -18.12 128.66
C GLU A 507 -34.63 -19.33 127.72
N ARG A 508 -35.30 -20.45 128.04
CA ARG A 508 -35.33 -21.68 127.22
C ARG A 508 -36.15 -21.59 125.92
N ARG A 509 -36.84 -20.47 125.68
CA ARG A 509 -37.45 -20.11 124.38
C ARG A 509 -36.55 -19.15 123.60
N ALA A 510 -35.95 -18.18 124.27
CA ALA A 510 -34.96 -17.27 123.69
C ALA A 510 -33.77 -18.04 123.10
N GLU A 511 -33.16 -18.97 123.84
CA GLU A 511 -32.02 -19.76 123.34
C GLU A 511 -32.34 -20.52 122.04
N ARG A 512 -33.53 -21.12 121.92
CA ARG A 512 -33.95 -21.90 120.74
C ARG A 512 -34.42 -21.05 119.55
N ARG A 513 -34.70 -19.76 119.75
CA ARG A 513 -34.87 -18.80 118.64
C ARG A 513 -33.54 -18.13 118.26
N ALA A 514 -32.71 -17.80 119.24
CA ALA A 514 -31.36 -17.29 119.05
C ALA A 514 -30.45 -18.29 118.31
N SER A 515 -30.64 -19.61 118.48
CA SER A 515 -29.95 -20.63 117.68
C SER A 515 -30.38 -20.58 116.21
N GLY A 516 -31.68 -20.50 115.92
CA GLY A 516 -32.20 -20.39 114.55
C GLY A 516 -31.85 -19.07 113.87
N LEU A 517 -31.79 -17.96 114.61
CA LEU A 517 -31.26 -16.68 114.13
C LEU A 517 -29.74 -16.76 113.87
N LYS A 518 -28.97 -17.45 114.72
CA LYS A 518 -27.55 -17.72 114.47
C LYS A 518 -27.33 -18.57 113.22
N GLU A 519 -28.09 -19.63 113.00
CA GLU A 519 -28.01 -20.45 111.78
C GLU A 519 -28.35 -19.62 110.53
N ARG A 520 -29.37 -18.75 110.59
CA ARG A 520 -29.71 -17.82 109.50
C ARG A 520 -28.65 -16.75 109.27
N LEU A 521 -28.02 -16.21 110.32
CA LEU A 521 -26.90 -15.28 110.21
C LEU A 521 -25.68 -15.95 109.59
N ILE A 522 -25.26 -17.12 110.09
CA ILE A 522 -24.17 -17.93 109.51
C ILE A 522 -24.45 -18.25 108.03
N SER A 523 -25.72 -18.53 107.67
CA SER A 523 -26.13 -18.74 106.28
C SER A 523 -26.01 -17.46 105.43
N LEU A 524 -26.39 -16.30 105.97
CA LEU A 524 -26.28 -15.00 105.31
C LEU A 524 -24.83 -14.52 105.18
N ASP A 525 -23.98 -14.77 106.18
CA ASP A 525 -22.56 -14.44 106.17
C ASP A 525 -21.82 -15.34 105.16
N ALA A 526 -22.12 -16.65 105.13
CA ALA A 526 -21.61 -17.57 104.13
C ALA A 526 -22.06 -17.21 102.70
N LEU A 527 -23.29 -16.74 102.53
CA LEU A 527 -23.77 -16.24 101.23
C LEU A 527 -23.19 -14.87 100.86
N SER A 528 -22.91 -13.98 101.82
CA SER A 528 -22.22 -12.71 101.53
C SER A 528 -20.77 -12.95 101.12
N ALA A 529 -20.06 -13.84 101.81
CA ALA A 529 -18.71 -14.25 101.42
C ALA A 529 -18.70 -14.89 100.02
N ARG A 530 -19.69 -15.74 99.72
CA ARG A 530 -19.82 -16.35 98.39
C ARG A 530 -20.23 -15.35 97.30
N GLU A 531 -21.06 -14.35 97.60
CA GLU A 531 -21.36 -13.25 96.68
C GLU A 531 -20.14 -12.34 96.45
N GLU A 532 -19.31 -12.10 97.47
CA GLU A 532 -18.04 -11.36 97.33
C GLU A 532 -17.03 -12.15 96.47
N GLU A 533 -16.95 -13.48 96.65
CA GLU A 533 -16.15 -14.38 95.81
C GLU A 533 -16.66 -14.41 94.35
N MET A 534 -17.97 -14.60 94.14
CA MET A 534 -18.58 -14.55 92.80
C MET A 534 -18.49 -13.15 92.15
N SER A 535 -18.50 -12.07 92.94
CA SER A 535 -18.29 -10.71 92.46
C SER A 535 -16.83 -10.47 92.05
N ALA A 536 -15.86 -11.02 92.81
CA ALA A 536 -14.45 -11.00 92.44
C ALA A 536 -14.17 -11.82 91.17
N ASP A 537 -14.78 -12.99 91.01
CA ASP A 537 -14.66 -13.79 89.79
C ASP A 537 -15.43 -13.20 88.59
N LEU A 538 -16.55 -12.50 88.82
CA LEU A 538 -17.19 -11.66 87.79
C LEU A 538 -16.32 -10.47 87.37
N ALA A 539 -15.62 -9.84 88.31
CA ALA A 539 -14.67 -8.77 88.00
C ALA A 539 -13.49 -9.32 87.19
N ARG A 540 -12.88 -10.43 87.62
CA ARG A 540 -11.79 -11.11 86.89
C ARG A 540 -12.22 -11.53 85.48
N THR A 541 -13.32 -12.25 85.33
CA THR A 541 -13.80 -12.70 84.01
C THR A 541 -14.24 -11.55 83.11
N HIS A 542 -14.71 -10.42 83.67
CA HIS A 542 -14.97 -9.23 82.87
C HIS A 542 -13.67 -8.51 82.47
N GLU A 543 -12.66 -8.44 83.34
CA GLU A 543 -11.34 -7.87 83.04
C GLU A 543 -10.59 -8.70 81.99
N GLU A 544 -10.64 -10.04 82.06
CA GLU A 544 -10.14 -10.95 81.02
C GLU A 544 -10.84 -10.73 79.68
N ASN A 545 -12.17 -10.58 79.71
CA ASN A 545 -12.97 -10.35 78.50
C ASN A 545 -12.73 -8.95 77.89
N GLN A 546 -12.48 -7.92 78.71
CA GLN A 546 -12.04 -6.60 78.25
C GLN A 546 -10.65 -6.67 77.61
N LYS A 547 -9.68 -7.35 78.23
CA LYS A 547 -8.34 -7.58 77.65
C LYS A 547 -8.41 -8.29 76.30
N LEU A 548 -9.20 -9.36 76.18
CA LEU A 548 -9.43 -10.06 74.91
C LEU A 548 -10.10 -9.16 73.85
N THR A 549 -11.00 -8.25 74.28
CA THR A 549 -11.63 -7.28 73.37
C THR A 549 -10.62 -6.25 72.83
N ASP A 550 -9.69 -5.79 73.67
CA ASP A 550 -8.65 -4.84 73.26
C ASP A 550 -7.52 -5.52 72.47
N GLU A 551 -7.16 -6.77 72.80
CA GLU A 551 -6.27 -7.62 71.99
C GLU A 551 -6.87 -7.84 70.59
N LEU A 552 -8.16 -8.13 70.49
CA LEU A 552 -8.85 -8.28 69.21
C LEU A 552 -8.91 -6.97 68.43
N ARG A 553 -9.17 -5.83 69.09
CA ARG A 553 -9.12 -4.52 68.41
C ARG A 553 -7.70 -4.22 67.89
N ALA A 554 -6.67 -4.59 68.63
CA ALA A 554 -5.27 -4.44 68.21
C ALA A 554 -4.89 -5.38 67.05
N LEU A 555 -5.35 -6.64 67.06
CA LEU A 555 -5.16 -7.58 65.94
C LEU A 555 -5.91 -7.12 64.68
N GLN A 556 -7.13 -6.61 64.81
CA GLN A 556 -7.87 -6.02 63.69
C GLN A 556 -7.20 -4.76 63.15
N GLY A 557 -6.66 -3.89 64.01
CA GLY A 557 -5.88 -2.73 63.60
C GLY A 557 -4.67 -3.11 62.75
N LYS A 558 -3.85 -4.05 63.24
CA LYS A 558 -2.69 -4.59 62.49
C LYS A 558 -3.07 -5.23 61.16
N LEU A 559 -4.21 -5.92 61.09
CA LEU A 559 -4.70 -6.52 59.85
C LEU A 559 -5.07 -5.43 58.83
N TYR A 560 -5.73 -4.35 59.25
CA TYR A 560 -6.03 -3.20 58.39
C TYR A 560 -4.78 -2.46 57.93
N GLU A 561 -3.85 -2.14 58.83
CA GLU A 561 -2.56 -1.51 58.50
C GLU A 561 -1.78 -2.34 57.46
N MET A 562 -1.78 -3.66 57.60
CA MET A 562 -1.08 -4.55 56.67
C MET A 562 -1.82 -4.72 55.33
N LEU A 563 -3.16 -4.66 55.31
CA LEU A 563 -3.93 -4.63 54.05
C LEU A 563 -3.67 -3.33 53.28
N GLU A 564 -3.63 -2.18 53.95
CA GLU A 564 -3.31 -0.88 53.33
C GLU A 564 -1.88 -0.88 52.75
N VAL A 565 -0.91 -1.45 53.48
CA VAL A 565 0.46 -1.64 52.98
C VAL A 565 0.53 -2.63 51.80
N MET A 566 -0.34 -3.65 51.75
CA MET A 566 -0.40 -4.58 50.61
C MET A 566 -1.05 -3.94 49.38
N GLU A 567 -2.14 -3.18 49.50
CA GLU A 567 -2.72 -2.43 48.38
C GLU A 567 -1.71 -1.41 47.79
N GLN A 568 -0.97 -0.71 48.66
CA GLN A 568 0.10 0.21 48.22
C GLN A 568 1.28 -0.51 47.55
N ALA A 569 1.51 -1.80 47.85
CA ALA A 569 2.55 -2.62 47.22
C ALA A 569 2.10 -3.37 45.95
N GLU A 570 0.78 -3.51 45.72
CA GLU A 570 0.21 -4.08 44.50
C GLU A 570 -0.02 -3.00 43.41
N ALA A 571 -0.09 -1.72 43.80
CA ALA A 571 -0.27 -0.59 42.90
C ALA A 571 1.04 0.04 42.36
N ALA A 572 2.22 -0.52 42.66
CA ALA A 572 3.54 0.07 42.44
C ALA A 572 4.50 -0.81 41.60
#